data_AF-A0AAU9JB73-F1
#
_entry.id   AF-A0AAU9JB73-F1
#
_cell.length_a   1.000
_cell.length_b   1.000
_cell.length_c   1.000
_cell.angle_alpha   90.00
_cell.angle_beta   90.00
_cell.angle_gamma   90.00
#
_symmetry.space_group_name_H-M   'P 1'
#
loop_
_entity.id
_entity.type
_entity.pdbx_description
1 polymer ?
#
loop_
_entity_poly.entity_id
_entity_poly.type
_entity_poly.pdbx_seq_one_letter_code
_entity_poly.pdbx_strand_id
1 'polypeptide(L)'
;MIFYLFILPFVSSLNQGSQVPLDIENFSDPICDKHSECISCSFEELRTFDVCAYSGYYQTVFCTMRNTLANSTQEISYVSSCFPAKASILSSFSWFFIISAISAIFLVYNWRILRNKKIEAQQANLENIIKA
;
A
#
# COMPACT_ATOMS: atom_id res chain seq x y z
N MET A 1 -9.96 14.98 21.22
CA MET A 1 -9.21 13.88 21.86
C MET A 1 -9.31 12.68 20.94
N ILE A 2 -8.40 12.56 19.97
CA ILE A 2 -7.06 11.96 20.09
C ILE A 2 -7.16 10.46 20.35
N PHE A 3 -6.99 9.71 19.25
CA PHE A 3 -6.21 8.46 19.14
C PHE A 3 -6.35 7.44 20.27
N TYR A 4 -7.24 6.46 20.07
CA TYR A 4 -7.01 5.10 20.60
C TYR A 4 -6.03 4.39 19.66
N LEU A 5 -4.74 4.64 19.90
CA LEU A 5 -3.63 4.01 19.20
C LEU A 5 -2.58 3.70 20.26
N PHE A 6 -2.72 2.55 20.91
CA PHE A 6 -1.63 1.91 21.65
C PHE A 6 -1.86 0.40 21.76
N ILE A 7 -1.00 -0.34 21.04
CA ILE A 7 -0.18 -1.46 21.54
C ILE A 7 -0.95 -2.71 22.01
N LEU A 8 -0.98 -3.71 21.14
CA LEU A 8 -0.72 -5.10 21.51
C LEU A 8 0.25 -5.73 20.51
N PRO A 9 1.56 -5.80 20.81
CA PRO A 9 2.54 -6.55 20.04
C PRO A 9 2.92 -7.82 20.78
N PHE A 10 2.01 -8.76 20.98
CA PHE A 10 2.30 -10.13 21.45
C PHE A 10 1.09 -10.96 20.98
N VAL A 11 1.21 -11.90 20.05
CA VAL A 11 1.94 -13.16 20.23
C VAL A 11 2.54 -13.58 18.89
N SER A 12 3.86 -13.65 18.83
CA SER A 12 4.61 -14.38 17.82
C SER A 12 4.32 -15.87 17.99
N SER A 13 3.30 -16.40 17.31
CA SER A 13 3.28 -17.83 17.01
C SER A 13 4.31 -18.06 15.91
N LEU A 14 5.47 -18.59 16.30
CA LEU A 14 6.39 -19.27 15.40
C LEU A 14 5.58 -20.30 14.59
N ASN A 15 5.15 -19.92 13.39
CA ASN A 15 4.61 -20.89 12.45
C ASN A 15 5.83 -21.50 11.74
N GLN A 16 6.32 -22.54 12.40
CA GLN A 16 7.39 -23.44 11.96
C GLN A 16 6.87 -24.21 10.73
N GLY A 17 6.79 -23.52 9.59
CA GLY A 17 6.38 -24.09 8.32
C GLY A 17 7.49 -24.96 7.74
N SER A 18 7.43 -26.26 8.05
CA SER A 18 8.17 -27.34 7.40
C SER A 18 9.70 -27.18 7.37
N GLN A 19 10.33 -27.32 8.53
CA GLN A 19 11.74 -27.71 8.57
C GLN A 19 11.84 -29.18 8.10
N VAL A 20 12.28 -29.37 6.85
CA VAL A 20 12.93 -30.63 6.45
C VAL A 20 13.99 -30.90 7.51
N PRO A 21 14.11 -32.12 8.08
CA PRO A 21 15.19 -32.44 8.99
C PRO A 21 16.51 -32.37 8.20
N LEU A 22 17.11 -31.19 8.19
CA LEU A 22 18.44 -30.92 7.68
C LEU A 22 19.38 -31.28 8.83
N ASP A 23 20.23 -32.29 8.64
CA ASP A 23 21.34 -32.59 9.54
C ASP A 23 22.33 -31.41 9.51
N ILE A 24 22.07 -30.40 10.35
CA ILE A 24 22.74 -29.09 10.36
C ILE A 24 24.26 -29.23 10.57
N GLU A 25 24.73 -30.35 11.13
CA GLU A 25 26.15 -30.57 11.42
C GLU A 25 27.04 -30.71 10.16
N ASN A 26 26.46 -31.01 8.99
CA ASN A 26 27.22 -31.30 7.77
C ASN A 26 27.04 -30.27 6.65
N PHE A 27 26.29 -29.20 6.88
CA PHE A 27 26.04 -28.18 5.87
C PHE A 27 26.61 -26.83 6.29
N SER A 28 27.21 -26.13 5.33
CA SER A 28 27.64 -24.73 5.47
C SER A 28 26.46 -23.78 5.61
N ASP A 29 26.70 -22.59 6.18
CA ASP A 29 25.71 -21.53 6.27
C ASP A 29 25.07 -21.24 4.90
N PRO A 30 23.74 -21.03 4.83
CA PRO A 30 23.05 -20.81 3.57
C PRO A 30 23.46 -19.48 2.95
N ILE A 31 23.92 -19.52 1.70
CA ILE A 31 24.21 -18.34 0.90
C ILE A 31 22.95 -17.99 0.09
N CYS A 32 22.33 -16.86 0.41
CA CYS A 32 21.07 -16.39 -0.18
C CYS A 32 21.33 -15.22 -1.14
N ASP A 33 21.63 -15.51 -2.40
CA ASP A 33 22.03 -14.48 -3.38
C ASP A 33 20.90 -14.06 -4.32
N LYS A 34 19.80 -14.81 -4.38
CA LYS A 34 18.71 -14.58 -5.35
C LYS A 34 17.39 -14.36 -4.66
N HIS A 35 16.79 -13.22 -5.00
CA HIS A 35 15.43 -12.86 -4.62
C HIS A 35 14.56 -12.82 -5.88
N SER A 36 13.36 -13.40 -5.81
CA SER A 36 12.36 -13.16 -6.85
C SER A 36 11.90 -11.69 -6.83
N GLU A 37 11.18 -11.29 -7.87
CA GLU A 37 10.49 -10.01 -7.84
C GLU A 37 9.51 -9.95 -6.65
N CYS A 38 9.31 -8.73 -6.13
CA CYS A 38 8.37 -8.46 -5.04
C CYS A 38 6.96 -8.37 -5.62
N ILE A 39 6.12 -9.37 -5.33
CA ILE A 39 4.80 -9.55 -5.92
C ILE A 39 3.74 -9.19 -4.87
N SER A 40 2.64 -8.55 -5.30
CA SER A 40 1.50 -8.27 -4.42
C SER A 40 0.76 -9.55 -4.05
N CYS A 41 0.43 -9.70 -2.78
CA CYS A 41 -0.36 -10.83 -2.32
C CYS A 41 -1.81 -10.72 -2.83
N SER A 42 -2.32 -11.80 -3.38
CA SER A 42 -3.75 -11.99 -3.62
C SER A 42 -4.52 -12.17 -2.31
N PHE A 43 -5.85 -12.12 -2.39
CA PHE A 43 -6.71 -12.29 -1.21
C PHE A 43 -6.60 -13.68 -0.56
N GLU A 44 -6.34 -14.71 -1.36
CA GLU A 44 -6.12 -16.08 -0.88
C GLU A 44 -4.76 -16.21 -0.20
N GLU A 45 -3.72 -15.59 -0.78
CA GLU A 45 -2.37 -15.57 -0.23
C GLU A 45 -2.30 -14.79 1.09
N LEU A 46 -3.07 -13.71 1.24
CA LEU A 46 -3.18 -12.94 2.49
C LEU A 46 -3.68 -13.78 3.68
N ARG A 47 -4.42 -14.86 3.42
CA ARG A 47 -4.92 -15.78 4.47
C ARG A 47 -3.97 -16.92 4.77
N THR A 48 -3.05 -17.20 3.84
CA THR A 48 -2.22 -18.41 3.86
C THR A 48 -0.76 -18.09 4.22
N PHE A 49 -0.27 -16.92 3.82
CA PHE A 49 1.10 -16.47 4.03
C PHE A 49 1.15 -15.36 5.07
N ASP A 50 1.70 -15.65 6.24
CA ASP A 50 1.86 -14.66 7.32
C ASP A 50 2.69 -13.44 6.88
N VAL A 51 3.65 -13.64 5.96
CA VAL A 51 4.47 -12.55 5.37
C VAL A 51 3.64 -11.51 4.61
N CYS A 52 2.50 -11.91 4.06
CA CYS A 52 1.59 -11.02 3.35
C CYS A 52 0.82 -10.09 4.31
N ALA A 53 0.60 -10.50 5.56
CA ALA A 53 -0.10 -9.67 6.54
C ALA A 53 0.71 -8.41 6.92
N TYR A 54 2.05 -8.48 6.81
CA TYR A 54 2.92 -7.38 7.20
C TYR A 54 3.05 -6.29 6.14
N SER A 55 3.36 -6.65 4.89
CA SER A 55 3.60 -5.67 3.82
C SER A 55 2.58 -5.73 2.68
N GLY A 56 1.76 -6.77 2.58
CA GLY A 56 0.89 -7.02 1.43
C GLY A 56 1.65 -7.48 0.17
N TYR A 57 2.96 -7.72 0.29
CA TYR A 57 3.81 -8.20 -0.79
C TYR A 57 4.76 -9.29 -0.29
N TYR A 58 5.08 -10.25 -1.15
CA TYR A 58 6.03 -11.32 -0.84
C TYR A 58 7.06 -11.49 -1.95
N GLN A 59 8.19 -12.06 -1.57
CA GLN A 59 9.22 -12.52 -2.48
C GLN A 59 9.71 -13.89 -2.03
N THR A 60 10.19 -14.70 -2.97
CA THR A 60 10.85 -15.97 -2.69
C THR A 60 12.35 -15.74 -2.65
N VAL A 61 12.98 -16.14 -1.55
CA VAL A 61 14.43 -16.12 -1.37
C VAL A 61 14.96 -17.51 -1.67
N PHE A 62 15.93 -17.59 -2.57
CA PHE A 62 16.61 -18.84 -2.91
C PHE A 62 18.00 -18.84 -2.27
N CYS A 63 18.26 -19.87 -1.48
CA CYS A 63 19.51 -20.06 -0.77
C CYS A 63 20.15 -21.38 -1.20
N THR A 64 21.47 -21.40 -1.23
CA THR A 64 22.26 -22.59 -1.50
C THR A 64 23.08 -22.95 -0.27
N MET A 65 23.04 -24.22 0.12
CA MET A 65 23.88 -24.77 1.18
C MET A 65 24.80 -25.83 0.57
N ARG A 66 26.07 -25.81 0.96
CA ARG A 66 27.04 -26.83 0.52
C ARG A 66 27.27 -27.84 1.64
N ASN A 67 27.14 -29.11 1.32
CA ASN A 67 27.52 -30.21 2.21
C ASN A 67 29.05 -30.29 2.26
N THR A 68 29.61 -30.17 3.46
CA THR A 68 31.07 -30.15 3.68
C THR A 68 31.73 -31.52 3.50
N LEU A 69 30.97 -32.61 3.68
CA LEU A 69 31.44 -34.00 3.55
C LEU A 69 31.24 -34.60 2.16
N ALA A 70 30.05 -34.43 1.58
CA ALA A 70 29.68 -35.02 0.29
C ALA A 70 30.01 -34.13 -0.91
N ASN A 71 30.50 -32.90 -0.66
CA ASN A 71 30.76 -31.88 -1.67
C ASN A 71 29.57 -31.65 -2.64
N SER A 72 28.35 -31.87 -2.14
CA SER A 72 27.10 -31.66 -2.85
C SER A 72 26.48 -30.32 -2.46
N THR A 73 25.66 -29.76 -3.34
CA THR A 73 24.94 -28.51 -3.11
C THR A 73 23.44 -28.80 -3.01
N GLN A 74 22.79 -28.19 -2.03
CA GLN A 74 21.35 -28.26 -1.84
C GLN A 74 20.75 -26.86 -1.96
N GLU A 75 19.66 -26.74 -2.70
CA GLU A 75 18.90 -25.49 -2.83
C GLU A 75 17.72 -25.52 -1.87
N ILE A 76 17.51 -24.42 -1.15
CA ILE A 76 16.38 -24.21 -0.25
C ILE A 76 15.74 -22.89 -0.66
N SER A 77 14.40 -22.84 -0.67
CA SER A 77 13.66 -21.61 -0.87
C SER A 77 12.70 -21.36 0.29
N TYR A 78 12.54 -20.09 0.64
CA TYR A 78 11.53 -19.65 1.59
C TYR A 78 10.91 -18.33 1.16
N VAL A 79 9.70 -18.05 1.65
CA VAL A 79 8.97 -16.83 1.33
C VAL A 79 9.27 -15.77 2.39
N SER A 80 9.63 -14.56 1.97
CA SER A 80 9.88 -13.42 2.85
C SER A 80 9.01 -12.22 2.49
N SER A 81 8.69 -11.37 3.46
CA SER A 81 8.02 -10.08 3.19
C SER A 81 8.96 -9.15 2.41
N CYS A 82 8.41 -8.39 1.47
CA CYS A 82 9.16 -7.37 0.73
C CYS A 82 8.37 -6.06 0.64
N PHE A 83 9.06 -4.97 0.32
CA PHE A 83 8.43 -3.70 0.00
C PHE A 83 8.80 -3.33 -1.44
N PRO A 84 7.82 -3.13 -2.34
CA PRO A 84 8.12 -2.69 -3.69
C PRO A 84 8.74 -1.29 -3.61
N ALA A 85 9.95 -1.12 -4.17
CA ALA A 85 10.65 0.16 -4.26
C ALA A 85 9.85 1.25 -4.99
N LYS A 86 8.75 0.87 -5.66
CA LYS A 86 7.86 1.73 -6.44
C LYS A 86 6.40 1.68 -5.97
N ALA A 87 6.11 1.43 -4.69
CA ALA A 87 4.76 1.68 -4.16
C ALA A 87 4.45 3.18 -4.21
N SER A 88 3.94 3.63 -5.35
CA SER A 88 3.40 4.97 -5.59
C SER A 88 2.08 5.13 -4.81
N ILE A 89 2.19 5.24 -3.49
CA ILE A 89 1.08 5.58 -2.59
C ILE A 89 0.60 7.02 -2.89
N LEU A 90 1.40 7.83 -3.61
CA LEU A 90 1.04 9.19 -4.01
C LEU A 90 -0.04 9.28 -5.10
N SER A 91 -0.34 8.22 -5.85
CA SER A 91 -1.25 8.37 -7.01
C SER A 91 -2.70 8.61 -6.57
N SER A 92 -3.27 7.82 -5.66
CA SER A 92 -4.69 7.95 -5.32
C SER A 92 -5.00 9.23 -4.56
N PHE A 93 -4.14 9.64 -3.62
CA PHE A 93 -4.37 10.85 -2.83
C PHE A 93 -4.30 12.11 -3.70
N SER A 94 -3.34 12.17 -4.64
CA SER A 94 -3.22 13.32 -5.55
C SER A 94 -4.45 13.47 -6.47
N TRP A 95 -5.02 12.38 -6.97
CA TRP A 95 -6.25 12.42 -7.77
C TRP A 95 -7.46 12.98 -7.00
N PHE A 96 -7.63 12.62 -5.72
CA PHE A 96 -8.71 13.18 -4.89
C PHE A 96 -8.60 14.70 -4.71
N PHE A 97 -7.39 15.23 -4.53
CA PHE A 97 -7.16 16.67 -4.42
C PHE A 97 -7.47 17.41 -5.73
N ILE A 98 -7.07 16.84 -6.86
CA ILE A 98 -7.34 17.44 -8.19
C ILE A 98 -8.84 17.52 -8.45
N ILE A 99 -9.57 16.42 -8.26
CA ILE A 99 -11.02 16.38 -8.48
C ILE A 99 -11.71 17.39 -7.55
N SER A 100 -11.34 17.42 -6.27
CA SER A 100 -11.91 18.33 -5.27
C SER A 100 -11.67 19.79 -5.62
N ALA A 101 -10.46 20.14 -6.11
CA ALA A 101 -10.12 21.48 -6.55
C ALA A 101 -10.96 21.91 -7.77
N ILE A 102 -11.11 21.04 -8.77
CA ILE A 102 -11.93 21.31 -9.96
C ILE A 102 -13.40 21.54 -9.57
N SER A 103 -13.95 20.70 -8.70
CA SER A 103 -15.32 20.86 -8.21
C SER A 103 -15.51 22.18 -7.45
N ALA A 104 -14.56 22.57 -6.60
CA ALA A 104 -14.61 23.83 -5.87
C ALA A 104 -14.58 25.05 -6.82
N ILE A 105 -13.71 25.03 -7.83
CA ILE A 105 -13.64 26.09 -8.85
C ILE A 105 -14.97 26.22 -9.59
N PHE A 106 -15.56 25.09 -10.01
CA PHE A 106 -16.84 25.09 -10.71
C PHE A 106 -17.98 25.65 -9.84
N LEU A 107 -18.02 25.29 -8.56
CA LEU A 107 -19.02 25.81 -7.61
C LEU A 107 -18.88 27.32 -7.41
N VAL A 108 -17.66 27.82 -7.19
CA VAL A 108 -17.40 29.26 -7.02
C VAL A 108 -17.78 30.04 -8.29
N TYR A 109 -17.45 29.50 -9.46
CA TYR A 109 -17.80 30.12 -10.74
C TYR A 109 -19.32 30.23 -10.92
N ASN A 110 -20.07 29.15 -10.69
CA ASN A 110 -21.53 29.17 -10.79
C ASN A 110 -22.19 30.09 -9.76
N TRP A 111 -21.68 30.11 -8.53
CA TRP A 111 -22.17 31.03 -7.50
C TRP A 111 -22.00 32.49 -7.90
N ARG A 112 -20.84 32.83 -8.50
CA ARG A 112 -20.57 34.20 -8.98
C ARG A 112 -21.54 34.62 -10.09
N ILE A 113 -21.85 33.73 -11.04
CA ILE A 113 -22.83 34.00 -12.11
C ILE A 113 -24.22 34.26 -11.52
N LEU A 114 -24.68 33.38 -10.62
CA LEU A 114 -25.99 33.52 -9.99
C LEU A 114 -26.11 34.83 -9.19
N ARG A 115 -25.05 35.20 -8.47
CA ARG A 115 -24.99 36.46 -7.72
C ARG A 115 -25.12 37.67 -8.65
N ASN A 116 -24.39 37.69 -9.77
CA ASN A 116 -24.44 38.80 -10.72
C ASN A 116 -25.85 38.95 -11.33
N LYS A 117 -26.47 37.85 -11.76
CA LYS A 117 -27.85 37.89 -12.27
C LYS A 117 -28.84 38.42 -11.24
N LYS A 118 -28.67 38.06 -9.96
CA LYS A 118 -29.52 38.56 -8.87
C LYS A 118 -29.34 40.07 -8.66
N ILE A 119 -28.11 40.57 -8.74
CA ILE A 119 -27.82 42.00 -8.61
C ILE A 119 -28.45 42.78 -9.78
N GLU A 120 -28.30 42.30 -11.02
CA GLU A 120 -28.92 42.91 -12.20
C GLU A 120 -30.46 42.97 -12.08
N ALA A 121 -31.07 41.87 -11.62
CA ALA A 121 -32.52 41.84 -11.40
C ALA A 121 -32.98 42.81 -10.30
N GLN A 122 -32.19 42.98 -9.23
CA GLN A 122 -32.48 43.95 -8.19
C GLN A 122 -32.31 45.39 -8.67
N GLN A 123 -31.30 45.69 -9.48
CA GLN A 123 -31.12 47.01 -10.10
C GLN A 123 -32.27 47.36 -11.05
N ALA A 124 -32.67 46.43 -11.93
CA ALA A 124 -33.78 46.64 -12.84
C ALA A 124 -35.11 46.91 -12.09
N ASN A 125 -35.36 46.19 -10.98
CA ASN A 125 -36.53 46.43 -10.16
C ASN A 125 -36.47 47.80 -9.45
N LEU A 126 -35.30 48.21 -8.96
CA LEU A 126 -35.11 49.52 -8.34
C LEU A 126 -35.37 50.66 -9.35
N GLU A 127 -34.85 50.53 -10.57
CA GLU A 127 -35.10 51.50 -11.64
C GLU A 127 -36.57 51.60 -12.02
N ASN A 128 -37.29 50.47 -12.04
CA ASN A 128 -38.73 50.47 -12.29
C ASN A 128 -39.51 51.18 -11.17
N ILE A 129 -39.11 51.02 -9.91
CA ILE A 129 -39.75 51.72 -8.78
C ILE A 129 -39.49 53.23 -8.84
N ILE A 130 -38.28 53.66 -9.22
CA ILE A 130 -37.94 55.10 -9.29
C ILE A 130 -38.62 55.80 -10.47
N LYS A 131 -38.93 55.07 -11.56
CA LYS A 131 -39.61 55.60 -12.76
C LYS A 131 -41.15 55.57 -12.67
N ALA A 132 -41.71 54.91 -11.66
CA ALA A 132 -43.15 54.85 -11.39
C ALA A 132 -43.62 56.03 -10.53
#